data_AF-A0A354DIS6-F1
#
_entry.id   AF-A0A354DIS6-F1
#
_cell.length_a   1.000
_cell.length_b   1.000
_cell.length_c   1.000
_cell.angle_alpha   90.00
_cell.angle_beta   90.00
_cell.angle_gamma   90.00
#
_symmetry.space_group_name_H-M   'P 1'
#
loop_
_entity.id
_entity.type
_entity.pdbx_description
1 polymer ?
#
loop_
_entity_poly.entity_id
_entity_poly.type
_entity_poly.pdbx_seq_one_letter_code
_entity_poly.pdbx_strand_id
1 'polypeptide(L)' 'MSQFWNERTHKLDPYVPGEQPRDQQYVKLNTNENPYPPSPHVLKKMQEAVGGSLRLYPAFFSI' A
#
# COMPACT_ATOMS: atom_id res chain seq x y z
N MET A 1 26.35 3.64 -7.99
CA MET A 1 25.30 3.97 -8.98
C MET A 1 24.46 5.10 -8.43
N SER A 2 24.55 6.30 -9.02
CA SER A 2 23.76 7.51 -8.66
C SER A 2 24.20 8.75 -9.47
N GLN A 3 24.81 8.60 -10.64
CA GLN A 3 25.59 9.66 -11.31
C GLN A 3 24.80 10.95 -11.60
N PHE A 4 23.47 10.85 -11.72
CA PHE A 4 22.58 11.98 -12.04
C PHE A 4 21.65 12.37 -10.88
N TRP A 5 21.89 11.86 -9.68
CA TRP A 5 21.09 12.24 -8.52
C TRP A 5 21.48 13.63 -8.04
N ASN A 6 20.46 14.42 -7.68
CA ASN A 6 20.71 15.73 -7.09
C ASN A 6 21.24 15.57 -5.66
N GLU A 7 21.83 16.64 -5.11
CA GLU A 7 22.39 16.57 -3.75
C GLU A 7 21.37 16.23 -2.67
N ARG A 8 20.09 16.59 -2.85
CA ARG A 8 19.04 16.31 -1.86
C ARG A 8 18.80 14.81 -1.72
N THR A 9 18.77 14.08 -2.83
CA THR A 9 18.64 12.62 -2.82
C THR A 9 19.85 11.97 -2.15
N HIS A 10 21.05 12.53 -2.33
CA HIS A 10 22.26 12.03 -1.69
C HIS A 10 22.31 12.24 -0.17
N LYS A 11 21.61 13.27 0.34
CA LYS A 11 21.59 13.66 1.75
C LYS A 11 20.33 13.20 2.49
N LEU A 12 19.41 12.51 1.80
CA LEU A 12 18.17 12.03 2.37
C LEU A 12 18.46 10.92 3.38
N ASP A 13 17.88 11.05 4.57
CA ASP A 13 17.65 9.92 5.47
C ASP A 13 16.29 9.28 5.11
N PRO A 14 16.27 8.07 4.53
CA PRO A 14 15.02 7.47 4.07
C PRO A 14 14.11 7.11 5.24
N TYR A 15 12.81 7.00 4.97
CA TYR A 15 11.88 6.43 5.93
C TYR A 15 12.33 5.01 6.31
N VAL A 16 12.57 4.80 7.60
CA VAL A 16 12.81 3.48 8.19
C VAL A 16 11.49 3.02 8.82
N PRO A 17 10.85 1.96 8.31
CA PRO A 17 9.64 1.43 8.95
C PRO A 17 9.96 0.89 10.34
N GLY A 18 8.95 0.91 11.21
CA GLY A 18 9.04 0.27 12.52
C GLY A 18 9.19 -1.25 12.41
N GLU A 19 9.46 -1.88 13.56
CA GLU A 19 9.60 -3.34 13.65
C GLU A 19 8.34 -4.08 13.18
N GLN A 20 8.53 -5.16 12.42
CA GLN A 20 7.45 -6.06 12.01
C GLN A 20 7.92 -7.53 12.10
N PRO A 21 7.83 -8.16 13.30
CA PRO A 21 8.26 -9.54 13.53
C PRO A 21 7.43 -10.54 12.72
N ARG A 22 8.01 -11.71 12.40
CA ARG A 22 7.38 -12.77 11.56
C ARG A 22 7.67 -14.19 12.04
N ASP A 23 8.31 -14.31 13.19
CA ASP A 23 8.80 -15.54 13.81
C ASP A 23 7.70 -16.32 14.55
N GLN A 24 6.62 -15.66 14.94
CA GLN A 24 5.48 -16.28 15.61
C GLN A 24 4.17 -15.52 15.33
N GLN A 25 3.07 -16.00 15.91
CA GLN A 25 1.78 -15.33 15.86
C GLN A 25 1.74 -14.17 16.86
N TYR A 26 1.34 -12.98 16.40
CA TYR A 26 1.28 -11.77 17.20
C TYR A 26 -0.12 -11.15 17.16
N VAL A 27 -0.52 -10.51 18.26
CA VAL A 27 -1.57 -9.49 18.22
C VAL A 27 -0.94 -8.21 17.66
N LYS A 28 -1.24 -7.88 16.42
CA LYS A 28 -0.62 -6.75 15.71
C LYS A 28 -1.28 -5.42 16.09
N LEU A 29 -0.50 -4.50 16.66
CA LEU A 29 -0.97 -3.19 17.14
C LEU A 29 -0.08 -2.01 16.71
N ASN A 30 0.94 -2.25 15.87
CA ASN A 30 2.00 -1.29 15.58
C ASN A 30 1.77 -0.42 14.33
N THR A 31 0.83 -0.78 13.44
CA THR A 31 0.61 -0.07 12.15
C THR A 31 -0.74 0.64 12.04
N ASN A 32 -1.50 0.77 13.14
CA ASN A 32 -2.84 1.38 13.17
C ASN A 32 -3.85 0.74 12.19
N GLU A 33 -3.72 -0.54 11.92
CA GLU A 33 -4.66 -1.27 11.08
C GLU A 33 -6.01 -1.46 11.77
N ASN A 34 -7.09 -1.42 10.98
CA ASN A 34 -8.42 -1.68 11.48
C ASN A 34 -8.56 -3.19 11.79
N PRO A 35 -8.97 -3.58 13.00
CA PRO A 35 -9.17 -5.00 13.34
C PRO A 35 -10.39 -5.63 12.64
N TYR A 36 -11.33 -4.82 12.14
CA TYR A 36 -12.55 -5.30 11.49
C TYR A 36 -12.36 -5.49 9.99
N PRO A 37 -13.09 -6.44 9.38
CA PRO A 37 -13.09 -6.61 7.93
C PRO A 37 -13.67 -5.36 7.23
N PRO A 38 -13.30 -5.14 5.95
CA PRO A 38 -13.93 -4.11 5.15
C PRO A 38 -15.43 -4.38 4.96
N SER A 39 -16.19 -3.34 4.64
CA SER A 39 -17.62 -3.46 4.34
C SER A 39 -17.88 -4.49 3.23
N PRO A 40 -18.90 -5.36 3.36
CA PRO A 40 -19.30 -6.28 2.29
C PRO A 40 -19.62 -5.59 0.96
N HIS A 41 -20.07 -4.32 1.01
CA HIS A 41 -20.32 -3.52 -0.19
C HIS A 41 -19.03 -3.22 -0.97
N VAL A 42 -17.93 -2.96 -0.25
CA VAL A 42 -16.60 -2.76 -0.86
C VAL A 42 -16.13 -4.05 -1.51
N LEU A 43 -16.29 -5.19 -0.83
CA LEU A 43 -15.92 -6.49 -1.40
C LEU A 43 -16.67 -6.79 -2.70
N LYS A 44 -17.99 -6.54 -2.71
CA LYS A 44 -18.80 -6.69 -3.92
C LYS A 44 -18.32 -5.79 -5.06
N LYS A 45 -18.02 -4.52 -4.77
CA LYS A 45 -17.54 -3.56 -5.78
C LYS A 45 -16.17 -3.93 -6.33
N MET A 46 -15.25 -4.40 -5.49
CA MET A 46 -13.95 -4.90 -5.94
C MET A 46 -14.13 -6.09 -6.90
N GLN A 47 -15.01 -7.04 -6.56
CA GLN A 47 -15.30 -8.19 -7.45
C GLN A 47 -15.88 -7.74 -8.80
N GLU A 48 -16.81 -6.78 -8.80
CA GLU A 48 -17.38 -6.20 -10.02
C GLU A 48 -16.32 -5.46 -10.87
N ALA A 49 -15.34 -4.83 -10.23
CA ALA A 49 -14.28 -4.07 -10.90
C ALA A 49 -13.19 -4.95 -11.53
N VAL A 50 -13.04 -6.20 -11.08
CA VAL A 50 -12.05 -7.15 -11.63
C VAL A 50 -12.59 -7.76 -12.91
N GLY A 51 -12.34 -7.09 -14.03
CA GLY A 51 -12.78 -7.54 -15.36
C GLY A 51 -11.85 -7.07 -16.48
N GLY A 52 -12.33 -7.17 -17.73
CA GLY A 52 -11.53 -6.86 -18.92
C GLY A 52 -11.03 -5.41 -19.02
N SER A 53 -11.58 -4.49 -18.22
CA SER A 53 -11.14 -3.09 -18.10
C SER A 53 -9.80 -2.93 -17.39
N LEU A 54 -9.33 -3.94 -16.63
CA LEU A 54 -8.03 -3.89 -15.95
C LEU A 54 -6.83 -3.76 -16.91
N ARG A 55 -7.02 -4.05 -18.20
CA ARG A 55 -6.01 -3.79 -19.25
C ARG A 55 -5.83 -2.30 -19.57
N LEU A 56 -6.77 -1.47 -19.14
CA LEU A 56 -6.79 -0.03 -19.37
C LEU A 56 -6.24 0.69 -18.13
N TYR A 57 -5.61 1.84 -18.34
CA TYR A 57 -5.22 2.71 -17.23
C TYR A 57 -6.48 3.24 -16.50
N PRO A 58 -6.43 3.39 -15.17
CA PRO A 58 -7.54 3.97 -14.42
C PRO A 58 -7.78 5.42 -14.85
N ALA A 59 -9.03 5.85 -14.87
CA ALA A 59 -9.33 7.26 -15.13
C ALA A 59 -9.00 8.09 -13.88
N PHE A 60 -8.42 9.28 -14.09
CA PHE A 60 -7.97 10.16 -13.01
C PHE A 60 -9.07 10.50 -11.98
N PHE A 61 -10.34 10.53 -12.39
CA PHE A 61 -11.50 10.89 -11.56
C PHE A 61 -12.40 9.69 -11.18
N SER A 62 -11.92 8.46 -11.32
CA SER A 62 -12.77 7.26 -11.14
C SER A 62 -12.67 6.60 -9.75
N ILE A 63 -12.28 7.36 -8.72
CA ILE A 63 -12.29 6.92 -7.31
C ILE A 63 -13.38 7.68 -6.56
#